data_AF-A0A2U2J2W8-F1
#
_entry.id   AF-A0A2U2J2W8-F1
#
_cell.length_a   1.000
_cell.length_b   1.000
_cell.length_c   1.000
_cell.angle_alpha   90.00
_cell.angle_beta   90.00
_cell.angle_gamma   90.00
#
_symmetry.space_group_name_H-M   'P 1'
#
loop_
_entity.id
_entity.type
_entity.pdbx_description
1 polymer ?
#
loop_
_entity_poly.entity_id
_entity_poly.type
_entity_poly.pdbx_seq_one_letter_code
_entity_poly.pdbx_strand_id
1 'polypeptide(L)'
;MSDLEEILQKLKQPPSVPNWTRYIHDTQAKTTTAVAKFALGFPKSALFQVYRIIGDMVSFGITEEEALKAVALIKNPLVSKLGREIVLAFSAYNKEESLEGIQVFQELVGYFRVSRDVVVPVKPTFVILEHGRPTPVFVIGWTTNPFTRLQKRLLTTAIDDAILSFGDFAGSHAKIICAPRISKVHRVICSWSTADYPRLDSVELAQQLEFYSQALVEAVPLITEELNRRAALAARKSAQESVGPISDPTKPAEQDDLFR
;
A
#
# COMPACT_ATOMS: atom_id res chain seq x y z
N MET A 1 3.39 -21.36 14.76
CA MET A 1 2.65 -20.14 15.12
C MET A 1 1.24 -20.29 14.58
N SER A 2 0.23 -19.89 15.34
CA SER A 2 -1.15 -19.85 14.82
C SER A 2 -1.27 -18.77 13.73
N ASP A 3 -2.20 -18.92 12.79
CA ASP A 3 -2.49 -17.90 11.77
C ASP A 3 -2.73 -16.51 12.39
N LEU A 4 -3.32 -16.49 13.59
CA LEU A 4 -3.55 -15.27 14.36
C LEU A 4 -2.23 -14.63 14.82
N GLU A 5 -1.30 -15.39 15.41
CA GLU A 5 0.00 -14.87 15.85
C GLU A 5 0.79 -14.23 14.71
N GLU A 6 0.80 -14.85 13.53
CA GLU A 6 1.49 -14.30 12.36
C GLU A 6 0.85 -12.98 11.88
N ILE A 7 -0.48 -12.90 11.90
CA ILE A 7 -1.21 -11.68 11.55
C ILE A 7 -0.91 -10.56 12.56
N LEU A 8 -0.95 -10.87 13.86
CA LEU A 8 -0.66 -9.89 14.92
C LEU A 8 0.78 -9.40 14.85
N GLN A 9 1.74 -10.27 14.54
CA GLN A 9 3.13 -9.87 14.35
C GLN A 9 3.29 -8.92 13.15
N LYS A 10 2.57 -9.16 12.05
CA LYS A 10 2.58 -8.28 10.87
C LYS A 10 1.98 -6.91 11.17
N LEU A 11 0.97 -6.82 12.04
CA LEU A 11 0.41 -5.54 12.45
C LEU A 11 1.41 -4.68 13.23
N LYS A 12 2.29 -5.30 14.01
CA LYS A 12 3.37 -4.61 14.74
C LYS A 12 4.51 -4.12 13.83
N GLN A 13 4.53 -4.59 12.58
CA GLN A 13 5.54 -4.25 11.58
C GLN A 13 4.88 -3.69 10.30
N PRO A 14 4.28 -2.48 10.36
CA PRO A 14 3.64 -1.91 9.17
C PRO A 14 4.63 -1.77 8.01
N PRO A 15 4.22 -2.05 6.76
CA PRO A 15 5.16 -2.18 5.64
C PRO A 15 5.76 -0.87 5.16
N SER A 16 5.07 0.26 5.36
CA SER A 16 5.58 1.60 5.03
C SER A 16 4.74 2.69 5.68
N VAL A 17 5.31 3.89 5.83
CA VAL A 17 4.60 5.03 6.43
C VAL A 17 3.30 5.43 5.71
N PRO A 18 3.19 5.41 4.37
CA PRO A 18 1.89 5.65 3.75
C PRO A 18 0.88 4.55 4.12
N ASN A 19 1.30 3.28 4.07
CA ASN A 19 0.40 2.17 4.42
C ASN A 19 -0.03 2.21 5.88
N TRP A 20 0.81 2.66 6.81
CA TRP A 20 0.42 2.81 8.21
C TRP A 20 -0.58 3.96 8.39
N THR A 21 -0.25 5.14 7.88
CA THR A 21 -1.07 6.35 8.03
C THR A 21 -2.48 6.22 7.46
N ARG A 22 -2.69 5.45 6.37
CA ARG A 22 -4.03 5.24 5.78
C ARG A 22 -5.02 4.52 6.70
N TYR A 23 -4.54 3.86 7.75
CA TYR A 23 -5.37 3.11 8.71
C TYR A 23 -5.68 3.88 9.98
N ILE A 24 -5.12 5.08 10.12
CA ILE A 24 -5.37 5.95 11.27
C ILE A 24 -6.47 6.92 10.89
N HIS A 25 -7.49 6.97 11.74
CA HIS A 25 -8.68 7.78 11.56
C HIS A 25 -8.92 8.70 12.76
N ASP A 26 -9.86 9.63 12.58
CA ASP A 26 -10.27 10.62 13.58
C ASP A 26 -10.82 10.02 14.88
N THR A 27 -11.18 8.74 14.89
CA THR A 27 -11.64 8.03 16.09
C THR A 27 -10.94 6.68 16.25
N GLN A 28 -10.83 6.25 17.50
CA GLN A 28 -10.32 4.93 17.87
C GLN A 28 -11.11 3.81 17.18
N ALA A 29 -12.45 3.82 17.27
CA ALA A 29 -13.29 2.76 16.69
C ALA A 29 -13.10 2.59 15.16
N LYS A 30 -12.95 3.70 14.42
CA LYS A 30 -12.66 3.66 12.97
C LYS A 30 -11.27 3.09 12.72
N THR A 31 -10.28 3.49 13.53
CA THR A 31 -8.90 2.96 13.49
C THR A 31 -8.88 1.46 13.77
N THR A 32 -9.55 0.98 14.82
CA THR A 32 -9.72 -0.45 15.15
C THR A 32 -10.30 -1.23 13.97
N THR A 33 -11.37 -0.72 13.37
CA THR A 33 -12.00 -1.35 12.20
C THR A 33 -11.04 -1.42 11.00
N ALA A 34 -10.28 -0.35 10.75
CA ALA A 34 -9.33 -0.27 9.64
C ALA A 34 -8.13 -1.21 9.84
N VAL A 35 -7.59 -1.28 11.06
CA VAL A 35 -6.53 -2.21 11.46
C VAL A 35 -6.97 -3.66 11.31
N ALA A 36 -8.17 -4.02 11.79
CA ALA A 36 -8.71 -5.36 11.62
C ALA A 36 -8.85 -5.74 10.13
N LYS A 37 -9.42 -4.85 9.31
CA LYS A 37 -9.52 -5.05 7.85
C LYS A 37 -8.16 -5.22 7.18
N PHE A 38 -7.15 -4.47 7.61
CA PHE A 38 -5.80 -4.59 7.09
C PHE A 38 -5.18 -5.95 7.40
N ALA A 39 -5.27 -6.40 8.66
CA ALA A 39 -4.81 -7.72 9.09
C ALA A 39 -5.41 -8.85 8.22
N LEU A 40 -6.71 -8.76 7.95
CA LEU A 40 -7.47 -9.77 7.21
C LEU A 40 -7.32 -9.69 5.68
N GLY A 41 -6.77 -8.59 5.17
CA GLY A 41 -6.72 -8.22 3.76
C GLY A 41 -5.34 -7.77 3.29
N PHE A 42 -4.28 -8.28 3.91
CA PHE A 42 -2.90 -7.88 3.60
C PHE A 42 -2.63 -7.99 2.09
N PRO A 43 -2.10 -6.94 1.42
CA PRO A 43 -1.89 -6.97 -0.02
C PRO A 43 -1.00 -8.15 -0.44
N LYS A 44 -1.49 -9.00 -1.35
CA LYS A 44 -0.74 -10.16 -1.84
C LYS A 44 0.40 -9.81 -2.81
N SER A 45 0.46 -8.56 -3.26
CA SER A 45 1.43 -8.13 -4.28
C SER A 45 1.86 -6.69 -4.04
N ALA A 46 3.17 -6.49 -3.93
CA ALA A 46 3.77 -5.18 -3.74
C ALA A 46 4.07 -4.52 -5.10
N LEU A 47 3.83 -3.21 -5.20
CA LEU A 47 4.14 -2.40 -6.38
C LEU A 47 5.59 -1.91 -6.41
N PHE A 48 6.46 -2.45 -5.55
CA PHE A 48 7.86 -1.99 -5.41
C PHE A 48 8.64 -1.99 -6.74
N GLN A 49 8.45 -3.02 -7.59
CA GLN A 49 9.11 -3.08 -8.90
C GLN A 49 8.66 -1.93 -9.82
N VAL A 50 7.38 -1.56 -9.76
CA VAL A 50 6.84 -0.42 -10.51
C VAL A 50 7.45 0.89 -10.00
N TYR A 51 7.55 1.05 -8.69
CA TYR A 51 8.14 2.24 -8.07
C TYR A 51 9.62 2.39 -8.42
N ARG A 52 10.36 1.28 -8.53
CA ARG A 52 11.74 1.31 -9.02
C ARG A 52 11.82 1.82 -10.47
N ILE A 53 10.96 1.31 -11.35
CA ILE A 53 10.89 1.76 -12.75
C ILE A 53 10.57 3.26 -12.82
N ILE A 54 9.66 3.77 -11.99
CA ILE A 54 9.37 5.21 -11.91
C ILE A 54 10.59 5.99 -11.42
N GLY A 55 11.31 5.48 -10.42
CA GLY A 55 12.57 6.06 -9.97
C GLY A 55 13.62 6.10 -11.10
N ASP A 56 13.70 5.06 -11.91
CA ASP A 56 14.60 4.98 -13.06
C ASP A 56 14.22 6.01 -14.14
N MET A 57 12.93 6.24 -14.39
CA MET A 57 12.45 7.30 -15.32
C MET A 57 12.96 8.68 -14.92
N VAL A 58 12.94 8.98 -13.61
CA VAL A 58 13.31 10.29 -13.09
C VAL A 58 14.84 10.42 -12.92
N SER A 59 15.53 9.34 -12.55
CA SER A 59 16.97 9.38 -12.23
C SER A 59 17.87 9.17 -13.45
N PHE A 60 17.42 8.36 -14.41
CA PHE A 60 18.21 7.99 -15.60
C PHE A 60 17.60 8.50 -16.91
N GLY A 61 16.44 9.15 -16.85
CA GLY A 61 15.76 9.67 -18.03
C GLY A 61 15.26 8.57 -18.98
N ILE A 62 14.97 7.36 -18.48
CA ILE A 62 14.38 6.32 -19.34
C ILE A 62 13.02 6.77 -19.86
N THR A 63 12.77 6.50 -21.13
CA THR A 63 11.55 6.92 -21.82
C THR A 63 10.32 6.15 -21.33
N GLU A 64 9.12 6.69 -21.60
CA GLU A 64 7.86 6.01 -21.35
C GLU A 64 7.82 4.61 -21.99
N GLU A 65 8.33 4.49 -23.22
CA GLU A 65 8.37 3.23 -23.95
C GLU A 65 9.24 2.17 -23.26
N GLU A 66 10.44 2.57 -22.80
CA GLU A 66 11.35 1.70 -22.07
C GLU A 66 10.79 1.28 -20.71
N ALA A 67 10.17 2.22 -19.98
CA ALA A 67 9.50 1.94 -18.72
C ALA A 67 8.34 0.93 -18.91
N LEU A 68 7.56 1.07 -19.98
CA LEU A 68 6.48 0.13 -20.33
C LEU A 68 7.02 -1.26 -20.69
N LYS A 69 8.15 -1.34 -21.42
CA LYS A 69 8.84 -2.61 -21.68
C LYS A 69 9.30 -3.26 -20.37
N ALA A 70 9.88 -2.49 -19.44
CA ALA A 70 10.30 -2.99 -18.13
C ALA A 70 9.11 -3.51 -17.29
N VAL A 71 7.97 -2.81 -17.30
CA VAL A 71 6.74 -3.25 -16.62
C VAL A 71 6.20 -4.56 -17.21
N ALA A 72 6.31 -4.77 -18.53
CA ALA A 72 5.86 -6.00 -19.19
C ALA A 72 6.68 -7.23 -18.75
N LEU A 73 7.91 -7.04 -18.26
CA LEU A 73 8.76 -8.12 -17.73
C LEU A 73 8.41 -8.53 -16.28
N ILE A 74 7.52 -7.81 -15.60
CA ILE A 74 7.09 -8.14 -14.24
C ILE A 74 6.25 -9.43 -14.27
N LYS A 75 6.77 -10.49 -13.64
CA LYS A 75 6.16 -11.84 -13.63
C LYS A 75 4.72 -11.88 -13.12
N ASN A 76 4.36 -11.01 -12.18
CA ASN A 76 3.01 -10.97 -11.62
C ASN A 76 2.07 -10.18 -12.56
N PRO A 77 1.06 -10.81 -13.19
CA PRO A 77 0.21 -10.15 -14.18
C PRO A 77 -0.60 -8.98 -13.62
N LEU A 78 -1.01 -9.06 -12.34
CA LEU A 78 -1.73 -7.97 -11.68
C LEU A 78 -0.80 -6.78 -11.47
N VAL A 79 0.43 -7.00 -11.01
CA VAL A 79 1.41 -5.92 -10.82
C VAL A 79 1.81 -5.31 -12.16
N SER A 80 2.02 -6.12 -13.20
CA SER A 80 2.33 -5.62 -14.55
C SER A 80 1.19 -4.74 -15.09
N LYS A 81 -0.07 -5.21 -14.99
CA LYS A 81 -1.25 -4.42 -15.38
C LYS A 81 -1.35 -3.09 -14.63
N LEU A 82 -1.25 -3.13 -13.30
CA LEU A 82 -1.29 -1.91 -12.48
C LEU A 82 -0.10 -0.99 -12.77
N GLY A 83 1.08 -1.56 -12.98
CA GLY A 83 2.29 -0.84 -13.32
C GLY A 83 2.14 -0.06 -14.61
N ARG A 84 1.52 -0.64 -15.63
CA ARG A 84 1.26 0.03 -16.91
C ARG A 84 0.40 1.27 -16.71
N GLU A 85 -0.69 1.14 -15.96
CA GLU A 85 -1.59 2.28 -15.65
C GLU A 85 -0.85 3.39 -14.90
N ILE A 86 0.01 3.04 -13.95
CA ILE A 86 0.75 3.99 -13.13
C ILE A 86 1.84 4.69 -13.97
N VAL A 87 2.62 3.95 -14.76
CA VAL A 87 3.68 4.50 -15.63
C VAL A 87 3.11 5.49 -16.63
N LEU A 88 1.98 5.18 -17.26
CA LEU A 88 1.33 6.11 -18.20
C LEU A 88 0.90 7.41 -17.52
N ALA A 89 0.24 7.31 -16.36
CA ALA A 89 -0.20 8.48 -15.60
C ALA A 89 1.00 9.31 -15.10
N PHE A 90 2.04 8.64 -14.61
CA PHE A 90 3.26 9.28 -14.13
C PHE A 90 4.04 9.95 -15.26
N SER A 91 4.16 9.32 -16.43
CA SER A 91 4.83 9.88 -17.60
C SER A 91 4.17 11.18 -18.05
N ALA A 92 2.83 11.21 -18.14
CA ALA A 92 2.09 12.43 -18.47
C ALA A 92 2.36 13.55 -17.47
N TYR A 93 2.31 13.24 -16.17
CA TYR A 93 2.63 14.18 -15.09
C TYR A 93 4.09 14.68 -15.16
N ASN A 94 5.05 13.79 -15.41
CA ASN A 94 6.47 14.14 -15.42
C ASN A 94 6.86 15.00 -16.64
N LYS A 95 6.12 14.92 -17.75
CA LYS A 95 6.32 15.82 -18.91
C LYS A 95 6.01 17.28 -18.55
N GLU A 96 5.07 17.50 -17.64
CA GLU A 96 4.69 18.84 -17.19
C GLU A 96 5.62 19.33 -16.08
N GLU A 97 5.93 18.45 -15.12
CA GLU A 97 6.69 18.81 -13.92
C GLU A 97 8.20 18.77 -14.11
N SER A 98 8.68 18.06 -15.14
CA SER A 98 10.09 17.91 -15.48
C SER A 98 10.95 17.53 -14.28
N LEU A 99 10.53 16.49 -13.53
CA LEU A 99 11.30 16.08 -12.34
C LEU A 99 12.64 15.50 -12.78
N GLU A 100 13.70 16.02 -12.18
CA GLU A 100 15.06 15.53 -12.36
C GLU A 100 15.53 14.88 -11.05
N GLY A 101 15.78 13.57 -11.11
CA GLY A 101 16.14 12.76 -9.97
C GLY A 101 17.64 12.64 -9.77
N ILE A 102 18.03 12.54 -8.50
CA ILE A 102 19.27 11.85 -8.12
C ILE A 102 18.90 10.44 -7.69
N GLN A 103 19.68 9.44 -8.12
CA GLN A 103 19.43 8.06 -7.76
C GLN A 103 19.39 7.93 -6.22
N VAL A 104 18.30 7.39 -5.68
CA VAL A 104 18.21 7.15 -4.24
C VAL A 104 19.18 6.07 -3.83
N PHE A 105 20.01 6.40 -2.84
CA PHE A 105 20.78 5.42 -2.09
C PHE A 105 19.81 4.36 -1.56
N GLN A 106 19.99 3.10 -1.96
CA GLN A 106 19.09 2.01 -1.56
C GLN A 106 18.91 1.90 -0.03
N GLU A 107 19.87 2.48 0.70
CA GLU A 107 20.03 2.53 2.14
C GLU A 107 19.27 3.67 2.84
N LEU A 108 18.69 4.64 2.11
CA LEU A 108 17.93 5.72 2.74
C LEU A 108 16.59 5.20 3.27
N VAL A 109 16.59 4.79 4.54
CA VAL A 109 15.42 4.33 5.28
C VAL A 109 15.42 5.01 6.64
N GLY A 110 14.49 5.94 6.83
CA GLY A 110 14.15 6.48 8.15
C GLY A 110 13.20 5.55 8.87
N TYR A 111 13.08 5.71 10.19
CA TYR A 111 12.15 4.94 11.01
C TYR A 111 11.34 5.87 11.90
N PHE A 112 10.02 5.79 11.77
CA PHE A 112 9.08 6.48 12.64
C PHE A 112 8.62 5.53 13.75
N ARG A 113 8.83 5.91 15.01
CA ARG A 113 8.50 5.06 16.16
C ARG A 113 7.11 5.40 16.68
N VAL A 114 6.20 4.43 16.59
CA VAL A 114 4.82 4.57 17.08
C VAL A 114 4.74 4.18 18.55
N SER A 115 5.42 3.10 18.94
CA SER A 115 5.52 2.65 20.33
C SER A 115 6.84 1.90 20.55
N ARG A 116 7.01 1.27 21.73
CA ARG A 116 8.19 0.42 21.98
C ARG A 116 8.29 -0.71 20.96
N ASP A 117 7.17 -1.32 20.58
CA ASP A 117 7.12 -2.54 19.77
C ASP A 117 6.70 -2.30 18.32
N VAL A 118 6.34 -1.07 17.97
CA VAL A 118 5.88 -0.69 16.63
C VAL A 118 6.78 0.38 16.06
N VAL A 119 7.48 0.01 14.99
CA VAL A 119 8.33 0.89 14.20
C VAL A 119 7.91 0.83 12.75
N VAL A 120 7.75 1.99 12.12
CA VAL A 120 7.25 2.13 10.76
C VAL A 120 8.38 2.64 9.86
N PRO A 121 8.75 1.92 8.80
CA PRO A 121 9.79 2.38 7.89
C PRO A 121 9.27 3.55 7.03
N VAL A 122 10.11 4.58 6.92
CA VAL A 122 9.92 5.77 6.10
C VAL A 122 10.97 5.71 4.99
N LYS A 123 10.56 5.25 3.81
CA LYS A 123 11.46 5.09 2.66
C LYS A 123 10.90 5.86 1.45
N PRO A 124 11.61 6.86 0.92
CA PRO A 124 11.21 7.54 -0.30
C PRO A 124 11.39 6.60 -1.51
N THR A 125 10.66 6.89 -2.59
CA THR A 125 10.80 6.17 -3.86
C THR A 125 12.04 6.60 -4.62
N PHE A 126 12.25 7.92 -4.72
CA PHE A 126 13.44 8.55 -5.26
C PHE A 126 13.63 9.92 -4.57
N VAL A 127 14.70 10.64 -4.89
CA VAL A 127 15.01 11.98 -4.38
C VAL A 127 15.26 12.84 -5.60
N ILE A 128 14.71 14.05 -5.62
CA ILE A 128 14.96 15.04 -6.66
C ILE A 128 15.78 16.18 -6.08
N LEU A 129 16.38 16.99 -6.95
CA LEU A 129 16.99 18.24 -6.54
C LEU A 129 16.04 19.39 -6.85
N GLU A 130 15.47 20.00 -5.82
CA GLU A 130 14.54 21.11 -5.96
C GLU A 130 15.17 22.36 -5.32
N HIS A 131 15.38 23.40 -6.13
CA HIS A 131 16.08 24.63 -5.71
C HIS A 131 17.43 24.35 -5.02
N GLY A 132 18.18 23.36 -5.51
CA GLY A 132 19.48 22.99 -4.96
C GLY A 132 19.41 22.20 -3.64
N ARG A 133 18.23 21.75 -3.22
CA ARG A 133 18.04 20.93 -2.01
C ARG A 133 17.51 19.54 -2.36
N PRO A 134 17.95 18.48 -1.66
CA PRO A 134 17.41 17.16 -1.86
C PRO A 134 15.98 17.09 -1.29
N THR A 135 15.03 16.74 -2.16
CA THR A 135 13.60 16.59 -1.84
C THR A 135 13.21 15.12 -2.03
N PRO A 136 12.90 14.36 -0.96
CA PRO A 136 12.44 12.99 -1.08
C PRO A 136 11.05 12.94 -1.71
N VAL A 137 10.85 12.00 -2.63
CA VAL A 137 9.59 11.79 -3.34
C VAL A 137 9.00 10.44 -2.99
N PHE A 138 7.73 10.42 -2.57
CA PHE A 138 6.98 9.21 -2.23
C PHE A 138 5.91 8.94 -3.28
N VAL A 139 6.05 7.85 -4.03
CA VAL A 139 5.05 7.42 -5.02
C VAL A 139 4.11 6.39 -4.40
N ILE A 140 2.81 6.63 -4.54
CA ILE A 140 1.73 5.82 -3.97
C ILE A 140 0.77 5.40 -5.09
N GLY A 141 0.91 4.16 -5.54
CA GLY A 141 0.14 3.58 -6.65
C GLY A 141 -1.25 3.03 -6.29
N TRP A 142 -1.83 3.43 -5.16
CA TRP A 142 -3.14 2.92 -4.75
C TRP A 142 -4.25 3.34 -5.72
N THR A 143 -5.30 2.52 -5.81
CA THR A 143 -6.42 2.78 -6.72
C THR A 143 -7.32 3.92 -6.25
N THR A 144 -7.30 4.25 -4.97
CA THR A 144 -8.00 5.38 -4.38
C THR A 144 -7.00 6.24 -3.62
N ASN A 145 -7.28 7.54 -3.47
CA ASN A 145 -6.54 8.40 -2.55
C ASN A 145 -7.33 8.48 -1.24
N PRO A 146 -6.94 7.74 -0.18
CA PRO A 146 -7.68 7.73 1.06
C PRO A 146 -7.32 8.90 1.96
N PHE A 147 -6.31 9.71 1.63
CA PHE A 147 -5.71 10.63 2.58
C PHE A 147 -6.63 11.80 2.91
N THR A 148 -7.26 11.71 4.08
CA THR A 148 -7.89 12.84 4.76
C THR A 148 -6.84 13.86 5.19
N ARG A 149 -7.27 15.09 5.54
CA ARG A 149 -6.37 16.11 6.07
C ARG A 149 -5.57 15.62 7.29
N LEU A 150 -6.20 14.90 8.21
CA LEU A 150 -5.54 14.30 9.37
C LEU A 150 -4.41 13.35 8.94
N GLN A 151 -4.68 12.45 8.01
CA GLN A 151 -3.69 11.46 7.58
C GLN A 151 -2.55 12.10 6.77
N LYS A 152 -2.80 13.18 6.02
CA LYS A 152 -1.73 13.96 5.38
C LYS A 152 -0.82 14.60 6.42
N ARG A 153 -1.39 15.23 7.47
CA ARG A 153 -0.61 15.81 8.58
C ARG A 153 0.19 14.75 9.35
N LEU A 154 -0.40 13.58 9.59
CA LEU A 154 0.29 12.47 10.23
C LEU A 154 1.44 11.93 9.36
N LEU A 155 1.21 11.80 8.05
CA LEU A 155 2.25 11.39 7.09
C LEU A 155 3.38 12.43 7.04
N THR A 156 3.06 13.72 7.00
CA THR A 156 4.03 14.80 7.10
C THR A 156 4.85 14.68 8.38
N THR A 157 4.20 14.51 9.54
CA THR A 157 4.86 14.39 10.84
C THR A 157 5.86 13.24 10.84
N ALA A 158 5.44 12.06 10.36
CA ALA A 158 6.30 10.89 10.35
C ALA A 158 7.47 11.00 9.36
N ILE A 159 7.28 11.65 8.21
CA ILE A 159 8.36 11.91 7.25
C ILE A 159 9.35 12.93 7.80
N ASP A 160 8.85 13.99 8.45
CA ASP A 160 9.66 15.03 9.04
C ASP A 160 10.56 14.47 10.14
N ASP A 161 9.99 13.71 11.07
CA ASP A 161 10.71 13.10 12.19
C ASP A 161 11.75 12.07 11.72
N ALA A 162 11.46 11.32 10.65
CA ALA A 162 12.30 10.19 10.24
C ALA A 162 13.34 10.53 9.17
N ILE A 163 13.10 11.56 8.34
CA ILE A 163 13.97 11.92 7.21
C ILE A 163 14.33 13.40 7.23
N LEU A 164 13.33 14.30 7.24
CA LEU A 164 13.60 15.73 7.01
C LEU A 164 14.25 16.43 8.21
N SER A 165 14.37 15.75 9.35
CA SER A 165 15.11 16.24 10.52
C SER A 165 16.61 15.93 10.47
N PHE A 166 17.11 15.22 9.44
CA PHE A 166 18.47 14.69 9.40
C PHE A 166 19.28 15.13 8.16
N GLY A 167 20.53 15.50 8.40
CA GLY A 167 21.55 15.70 7.36
C GLY A 167 21.14 16.71 6.29
N ASP A 168 21.35 16.35 5.02
CA ASP A 168 21.10 17.22 3.87
C ASP A 168 19.61 17.47 3.59
N PHE A 169 18.72 16.70 4.22
CA PHE A 169 17.27 16.90 4.13
C PHE A 169 16.74 17.91 5.16
N ALA A 170 17.59 18.38 6.08
CA ALA A 170 17.21 19.34 7.11
C ALA A 170 16.64 20.63 6.50
N GLY A 171 15.38 20.92 6.83
CA GLY A 171 14.68 22.10 6.30
C GLY A 171 14.34 22.02 4.81
N SER A 172 14.38 20.83 4.21
CA SER A 172 13.69 20.56 2.93
C SER A 172 12.25 20.10 3.19
N HIS A 173 11.57 19.68 2.13
CA HIS A 173 10.24 19.10 2.23
C HIS A 173 10.21 17.79 1.44
N ALA A 174 9.13 17.02 1.54
CA ALA A 174 8.91 15.84 0.74
C ALA A 174 7.74 16.04 -0.22
N LYS A 175 7.85 15.46 -1.42
CA LYS A 175 6.78 15.46 -2.42
C LYS A 175 6.04 14.12 -2.37
N ILE A 176 4.73 14.16 -2.21
CA ILE A 176 3.88 12.97 -2.21
C ILE A 176 3.16 12.91 -3.55
N ILE A 177 3.28 11.80 -4.27
CA ILE A 177 2.68 11.59 -5.59
C ILE A 177 1.77 10.37 -5.50
N CYS A 178 0.47 10.58 -5.62
CA CYS A 178 -0.53 9.51 -5.65
C CYS A 178 -1.07 9.32 -7.07
N ALA A 179 -1.33 8.07 -7.45
CA ALA A 179 -1.88 7.72 -8.77
C ALA A 179 -3.28 7.06 -8.68
N PRO A 180 -4.30 7.68 -8.07
CA PRO A 180 -5.63 7.08 -7.96
C PRO A 180 -6.28 6.84 -9.33
N ARG A 181 -7.21 5.89 -9.37
CA ARG A 181 -8.08 5.66 -10.52
C ARG A 181 -9.26 6.62 -10.51
N ILE A 182 -9.52 7.24 -11.67
CA ILE A 182 -10.77 7.98 -11.94
C ILE A 182 -11.77 7.14 -12.75
N SER A 183 -11.29 6.06 -13.38
CA SER A 183 -12.13 5.09 -14.08
C SER A 183 -11.51 3.69 -13.96
N LYS A 184 -12.12 2.68 -14.59
CA LYS A 184 -11.63 1.29 -14.54
C LYS A 184 -10.18 1.13 -15.02
N VAL A 185 -9.73 1.99 -15.95
CA VAL A 185 -8.43 1.88 -16.61
C VAL A 185 -7.60 3.18 -16.57
N HIS A 186 -8.21 4.32 -16.24
CA HIS A 186 -7.50 5.60 -16.21
C HIS A 186 -7.15 6.02 -14.79
N ARG A 187 -5.90 6.46 -14.64
CA ARG A 187 -5.36 7.07 -13.42
C ARG A 187 -5.02 8.53 -13.67
N VAL A 188 -5.12 9.32 -12.62
CA VAL A 188 -4.62 10.70 -12.59
C VAL A 188 -3.57 10.80 -11.51
N ILE A 189 -2.60 11.69 -11.69
CA ILE A 189 -1.68 12.03 -10.61
C ILE A 189 -2.32 13.13 -9.76
N CYS A 190 -2.29 12.94 -8.45
CA CYS A 190 -2.45 14.02 -7.49
C CYS A 190 -1.20 14.09 -6.63
N SER A 191 -0.63 15.27 -6.52
CA SER A 191 0.57 15.51 -5.72
C SER A 191 0.34 16.60 -4.69
N TRP A 192 1.14 16.58 -3.63
CA TRP A 192 1.23 17.64 -2.64
C TRP A 192 2.59 17.60 -1.95
N SER A 193 2.95 18.69 -1.30
CA SER A 193 4.16 18.82 -0.49
C SER A 193 3.86 18.58 0.99
N THR A 194 4.82 18.06 1.75
CA THR A 194 4.72 18.07 3.22
C THR A 194 4.70 19.48 3.78
N ALA A 195 5.20 20.49 3.04
CA ALA A 195 5.09 21.90 3.42
C ALA A 195 3.64 22.41 3.40
N ASP A 196 2.74 21.79 2.62
CA ASP A 196 1.33 22.20 2.51
C ASP A 196 0.50 21.81 3.74
N TYR A 197 1.02 20.92 4.59
CA TYR A 197 0.30 20.38 5.74
C TYR A 197 1.14 20.50 7.01
N PRO A 198 0.69 21.27 8.02
CA PRO A 198 1.44 21.39 9.25
C PRO A 198 1.50 20.04 9.96
N ARG A 199 2.61 19.80 10.66
CA ARG A 199 2.76 18.64 11.55
C ARG A 199 1.61 18.58 12.55
N LEU A 200 1.31 17.38 13.03
CA LEU A 200 0.50 17.23 14.22
C LEU A 200 1.26 17.84 15.39
N ASP A 201 0.57 18.57 16.26
CA ASP A 201 1.19 18.97 17.52
C ASP A 201 1.41 17.75 18.43
N SER A 202 2.10 17.96 19.56
CA SER A 202 2.43 16.86 20.47
C SER A 202 1.20 16.17 21.06
N VAL A 203 0.10 16.90 21.28
CA VAL A 203 -1.15 16.36 21.85
C VAL A 203 -1.90 15.56 20.80
N GLU A 204 -2.07 16.11 19.60
CA GLU A 204 -2.68 15.43 18.46
C GLU A 204 -1.90 14.16 18.11
N LEU A 205 -0.58 14.23 18.03
CA LEU A 205 0.27 13.09 17.72
C LEU A 205 0.12 12.01 18.78
N ALA A 206 0.27 12.35 20.07
CA ALA A 206 0.13 11.39 21.16
C ALA A 206 -1.24 10.69 21.12
N GLN A 207 -2.31 11.44 20.84
CA GLN A 207 -3.65 10.87 20.69
C GLN A 207 -3.73 9.87 19.52
N GLN A 208 -3.16 10.19 18.35
CA GLN A 208 -3.17 9.28 17.20
C GLN A 208 -2.35 8.01 17.46
N LEU A 209 -1.21 8.12 18.15
CA LEU A 209 -0.39 6.97 18.51
C LEU A 209 -1.09 6.08 19.55
N GLU A 210 -1.82 6.69 20.49
CA GLU A 210 -2.63 5.97 21.47
C GLU A 210 -3.80 5.25 20.78
N PHE A 211 -4.53 5.92 19.90
CA PHE A 211 -5.61 5.29 19.11
C PHE A 211 -5.12 4.08 18.34
N TYR A 212 -3.94 4.17 17.70
CA TYR A 212 -3.38 3.04 17.00
C TYR A 212 -2.97 1.90 17.95
N SER A 213 -2.36 2.23 19.09
CA SER A 213 -1.93 1.25 20.08
C SER A 213 -3.11 0.48 20.69
N GLN A 214 -4.19 1.19 21.03
CA GLN A 214 -5.43 0.57 21.52
C GLN A 214 -6.12 -0.24 20.42
N ALA A 215 -6.16 0.28 19.19
CA ALA A 215 -6.70 -0.43 18.03
C ALA A 215 -6.01 -1.78 17.76
N LEU A 216 -4.71 -1.91 18.02
CA LEU A 216 -4.01 -3.19 17.89
C LEU A 216 -4.54 -4.25 18.86
N VAL A 217 -4.93 -3.87 20.08
CA VAL A 217 -5.48 -4.77 21.09
C VAL A 217 -6.95 -5.10 20.76
N GLU A 218 -7.74 -4.08 20.44
CA GLU A 218 -9.16 -4.21 20.17
C GLU A 218 -9.47 -4.90 18.83
N ALA A 219 -8.54 -4.88 17.87
CA ALA A 219 -8.70 -5.60 16.62
C ALA A 219 -8.58 -7.13 16.78
N VAL A 220 -7.92 -7.63 17.85
CA VAL A 220 -7.71 -9.07 18.08
C VAL A 220 -9.02 -9.88 18.07
N PRO A 221 -10.06 -9.53 18.85
CA PRO A 221 -11.33 -10.26 18.82
C PRO A 221 -11.99 -10.20 17.43
N LEU A 222 -11.96 -9.05 16.75
CA LEU A 222 -12.55 -8.89 15.41
C LEU A 222 -11.87 -9.78 14.36
N ILE A 223 -10.54 -9.87 14.42
CA ILE A 223 -9.74 -10.73 13.54
C ILE A 223 -10.06 -12.20 13.84
N THR A 224 -10.08 -12.57 15.12
CA THR A 224 -10.33 -13.95 15.57
C THR A 224 -11.71 -14.43 15.13
N GLU A 225 -12.75 -13.60 15.33
CA GLU A 225 -14.11 -13.89 14.91
C GLU A 225 -14.19 -14.13 13.39
N GLU A 226 -13.58 -13.25 12.59
CA GLU A 226 -13.58 -13.37 11.13
C GLU A 226 -12.81 -14.61 10.65
N LEU A 227 -11.68 -14.95 11.27
CA LEU A 227 -10.93 -16.18 10.96
C LEU A 227 -11.76 -17.43 11.25
N ASN A 228 -12.42 -17.49 12.41
CA ASN A 228 -13.32 -18.57 12.77
C ASN A 228 -14.50 -18.69 11.79
N ARG A 229 -15.07 -17.55 11.39
CA ARG A 229 -16.14 -17.50 10.39
C ARG A 229 -15.68 -18.05 9.03
N ARG A 230 -14.48 -17.68 8.57
CA ARG A 230 -13.88 -18.19 7.33
C ARG A 230 -13.63 -19.69 7.39
N ALA A 231 -13.11 -20.19 8.52
CA ALA A 231 -12.87 -21.60 8.75
C ALA A 231 -14.18 -22.41 8.73
N ALA A 232 -15.22 -21.92 9.41
CA ALA A 232 -16.55 -22.56 9.41
C ALA A 232 -17.18 -22.61 8.01
N LEU A 233 -17.03 -21.54 7.22
CA LEU A 233 -17.50 -21.50 5.83
C LEU A 233 -16.72 -22.46 4.92
N ALA A 234 -15.40 -22.56 5.10
CA ALA A 234 -14.57 -23.50 4.36
C ALA A 234 -14.97 -24.96 4.67
N ALA A 235 -15.15 -25.29 5.96
CA ALA A 235 -15.60 -26.62 6.39
C ALA A 235 -16.97 -27.01 5.80
N ARG A 236 -17.92 -26.06 5.76
CA ARG A 236 -19.23 -26.28 5.13
C ARG A 236 -19.13 -26.58 3.63
N LYS A 237 -18.28 -25.86 2.91
CA LYS A 237 -18.06 -26.10 1.46
C LYS A 237 -17.44 -27.46 1.21
N SER A 238 -16.41 -27.84 1.98
CA SER A 238 -15.78 -29.16 1.86
C SER A 238 -16.74 -30.30 2.18
N ALA A 239 -17.65 -30.13 3.15
CA ALA A 239 -18.69 -31.11 3.44
C ALA A 239 -19.70 -31.25 2.28
N GLN A 240 -20.10 -30.14 1.64
CA GLN A 240 -21.01 -30.17 0.49
C GLN A 240 -20.39 -30.79 -0.76
N GLU A 241 -19.09 -30.58 -1.01
CA GLU A 241 -18.37 -31.20 -2.14
C GLU A 241 -18.13 -32.70 -1.95
N SER A 242 -18.08 -33.18 -0.70
CA SER A 242 -17.91 -34.60 -0.37
C SER A 242 -19.20 -35.43 -0.52
N VAL A 243 -20.37 -34.77 -0.57
CA VAL A 243 -21.65 -35.38 -0.94
C VAL A 243 -21.80 -35.19 -2.45
N GLY A 244 -21.18 -36.06 -3.25
CA GLY A 244 -21.19 -35.99 -4.71
C GLY A 244 -22.60 -35.93 -5.32
N PRO A 245 -22.75 -35.56 -6.61
CA PRO A 245 -24.06 -35.50 -7.25
C PRO A 245 -24.73 -36.86 -7.09
N ILE A 246 -25.91 -36.89 -6.46
CA ILE A 246 -26.77 -38.07 -6.45
C ILE A 246 -26.97 -38.42 -7.92
N SER A 247 -26.37 -39.54 -8.34
CA SER A 247 -26.59 -40.10 -9.67
C SER A 247 -28.09 -40.31 -9.80
N ASP A 248 -28.73 -39.48 -10.61
CA ASP A 248 -30.14 -39.58 -10.92
C ASP A 248 -30.40 -40.98 -11.52
N PRO A 249 -31.05 -41.91 -10.80
CA PRO A 249 -31.26 -43.27 -11.28
C PRO A 249 -32.25 -43.34 -12.45
N THR A 250 -32.80 -42.19 -12.88
CA THR A 250 -33.79 -42.08 -13.94
C THR A 250 -33.24 -41.70 -15.31
N LYS A 251 -31.93 -41.52 -15.49
CA LYS A 251 -31.34 -41.37 -16.84
C LYS A 251 -31.16 -42.74 -17.52
N PRO A 252 -31.91 -43.05 -18.59
CA PRO A 252 -31.67 -44.26 -19.38
C PRO A 252 -30.30 -44.15 -20.05
N ALA A 253 -29.56 -45.25 -20.08
CA ALA A 253 -28.32 -45.35 -20.84
C ALA A 253 -28.64 -45.18 -22.33
N GLU A 254 -28.16 -44.10 -22.94
CA GLU A 254 -28.03 -44.04 -24.40
C GLU A 254 -27.00 -45.10 -24.81
N GLN A 255 -27.51 -46.21 -25.36
CA GLN A 255 -26.69 -47.16 -26.11
C GLN A 255 -26.26 -46.47 -27.40
N ASP A 256 -24.98 -46.14 -27.50
CA ASP A 256 -24.32 -45.85 -28.77
C ASP A 256 -24.36 -47.13 -29.63
N ASP A 257 -25.29 -47.14 -30.59
CA ASP A 257 -25.32 -48.10 -31.68
C ASP A 257 -24.12 -47.85 -32.61
N LEU A 258 -23.07 -48.64 -32.40
CA LEU A 258 -22.15 -49.04 -33.46
C LEU A 258 -22.94 -49.81 -34.53
N PHE A 259 -22.81 -49.37 -35.78
CA PHE A 259 -23.14 -50.01 -37.08
C PHE A 259 -24.18 -49.25 -37.93
N ARG A 260 -23.70 -48.28 -38.73
CA ARG A 260 -23.74 -48.31 -40.22
C ARG A 260 -23.01 -47.10 -40.83
#